data_AF-A0A1G0M4G4-F1
#
_entry.id   AF-A0A1G0M4G4-F1
#
_cell.length_a   1.000
_cell.length_b   1.000
_cell.length_c   1.000
_cell.angle_alpha   90.00
_cell.angle_beta   90.00
_cell.angle_gamma   90.00
#
_symmetry.space_group_name_H-M   'P 1'
#
loop_
_entity.id
_entity.type
_entity.pdbx_description
1 polymer ?
#
loop_
_entity_poly.entity_id
_entity_poly.type
_entity_poly.pdbx_seq_one_letter_code
_entity_poly.pdbx_strand_id
1 'polypeptide(L)'
;MYRLILLVVFSTIVFTGQCWSAEGIIKGRLIAFDGKPLSNGQVFFFNTISELQKPVIGKYWRVPDAVERLDAKGGFAIQLEEGVYYLGAIKRLNPKTLGPPQEGDLFLPIHDKRGKYRKIKVKADVVTDLGTLGGIRRYSTKVKAYKGKVTAIEGQITTEDGSPVEGLSVFAYLDPSMTGHPQFVSEPSNINGQYRLLVDTSRTFYLKVRSGYAGGTPQAGALLGVYGGADNPAMVTTKEGTFVRKIDIVVMPFSGSGKPGG
;
A
#
# COMPACT_ATOMS: atom_id res chain seq x y z
N MET A 1 -62.14 -40.38 -16.30
CA MET A 1 -61.69 -39.59 -15.13
C MET A 1 -60.18 -39.75 -14.99
N TYR A 2 -59.39 -38.81 -15.50
CA TYR A 2 -58.01 -38.57 -15.07
C TYR A 2 -57.70 -37.09 -15.35
N ARG A 3 -57.50 -36.30 -14.28
CA ARG A 3 -57.11 -34.89 -14.35
C ARG A 3 -55.58 -34.82 -14.32
N LEU A 4 -55.00 -34.28 -15.39
CA LEU A 4 -53.57 -33.96 -15.46
C LEU A 4 -53.35 -32.62 -14.76
N ILE A 5 -52.62 -32.64 -13.64
CA ILE A 5 -52.22 -31.44 -12.89
C ILE A 5 -50.97 -30.86 -13.57
N LEU A 6 -51.10 -29.68 -14.15
CA LEU A 6 -49.99 -28.92 -14.74
C LEU A 6 -49.27 -28.16 -13.62
N LEU A 7 -48.06 -28.60 -13.27
CA LEU A 7 -47.25 -27.99 -12.23
C LEU A 7 -46.39 -26.87 -12.86
N VAL A 8 -46.81 -25.62 -12.68
CA VAL A 8 -46.07 -24.43 -13.12
C VAL A 8 -44.98 -24.13 -12.10
N VAL A 9 -43.73 -24.40 -12.47
CA VAL A 9 -42.56 -24.05 -11.67
C VAL A 9 -42.24 -22.57 -11.89
N PHE A 10 -42.50 -21.75 -10.87
CA PHE A 10 -42.05 -20.35 -10.81
C PHE A 10 -40.54 -20.32 -10.54
N SER A 11 -39.75 -20.06 -11.57
CA SER A 11 -38.32 -19.77 -11.43
C SER A 11 -38.16 -18.33 -10.98
N THR A 12 -37.82 -18.11 -9.71
CA THR A 12 -37.42 -16.80 -9.20
C THR A 12 -35.97 -16.53 -9.58
N ILE A 13 -35.77 -15.67 -10.58
CA ILE A 13 -34.44 -15.13 -10.91
C ILE A 13 -34.06 -14.16 -9.79
N VAL A 14 -33.17 -14.60 -8.91
CA VAL A 14 -32.50 -13.72 -7.94
C VAL A 14 -31.45 -12.92 -8.72
N PHE A 15 -31.78 -11.68 -9.07
CA PHE A 15 -30.79 -10.72 -9.54
C PHE A 15 -29.87 -10.38 -8.37
N THR A 16 -28.71 -11.04 -8.31
CA THR A 16 -27.59 -10.55 -7.49
C THR A 16 -27.15 -9.24 -8.13
N GLY A 17 -27.59 -8.12 -7.57
CA GLY A 17 -27.05 -6.82 -7.93
C GLY A 17 -25.55 -6.83 -7.65
N GLN A 18 -24.73 -6.99 -8.69
CA GLN A 18 -23.36 -6.50 -8.64
C GLN A 18 -23.49 -5.02 -8.32
N CYS A 19 -23.00 -4.61 -7.16
CA CYS A 19 -22.81 -3.20 -6.88
C CYS A 19 -21.66 -2.76 -7.78
N TRP A 20 -21.99 -2.19 -8.94
CA TRP A 20 -20.99 -1.57 -9.79
C TRP A 20 -20.44 -0.39 -8.98
N SER A 21 -19.17 -0.47 -8.60
CA SER A 21 -18.50 0.70 -8.04
C SER A 21 -18.47 1.76 -9.14
N ALA A 22 -19.00 2.94 -8.84
CA ALA A 22 -19.08 4.00 -9.82
C ALA A 22 -17.68 4.58 -10.02
N GLU A 23 -17.11 4.45 -11.20
CA GLU A 23 -15.70 4.73 -11.47
C GLU A 23 -15.51 5.89 -12.46
N GLY A 24 -14.43 6.66 -12.29
CA GLY A 24 -14.00 7.70 -13.22
C GLY A 24 -12.53 7.53 -13.62
N ILE A 25 -12.09 8.24 -14.65
CA ILE A 25 -10.71 8.18 -15.12
C ILE A 25 -9.97 9.46 -14.71
N ILE A 26 -8.83 9.31 -14.07
CA ILE A 26 -7.88 10.40 -13.83
C ILE A 26 -6.68 10.21 -14.76
N LYS A 27 -6.34 11.25 -15.52
CA LYS A 27 -5.12 11.28 -16.34
C LYS A 27 -4.30 12.53 -16.09
N GLY A 28 -3.02 12.45 -16.40
CA GLY A 28 -2.13 13.60 -16.30
C GLY A 28 -0.69 13.25 -16.68
N ARG A 29 0.20 14.23 -16.50
CA ARG A 29 1.64 14.09 -16.74
C ARG A 29 2.45 14.64 -15.56
N LEU A 30 3.50 13.94 -15.18
CA LEU A 30 4.43 14.36 -14.12
C LEU A 30 5.78 14.77 -14.71
N ILE A 31 6.27 15.93 -14.28
CA ILE A 31 7.60 16.45 -14.61
C ILE A 31 8.46 16.63 -13.36
N ALA A 32 9.73 16.27 -13.47
CA ALA A 32 10.75 16.45 -12.47
C ALA A 32 11.16 17.94 -12.33
N PHE A 33 11.91 18.27 -11.27
CA PHE A 33 12.37 19.64 -11.01
C PHE A 33 13.31 20.19 -12.10
N ASP A 34 13.94 19.32 -12.89
CA ASP A 34 14.80 19.66 -14.01
C ASP A 34 14.02 19.79 -15.34
N GLY A 35 12.69 19.76 -15.30
CA GLY A 35 11.80 19.87 -16.46
C GLY A 35 11.64 18.57 -17.26
N LYS A 36 12.36 17.50 -16.91
CA LYS A 36 12.24 16.22 -17.62
C LYS A 36 11.00 15.44 -17.18
N PRO A 37 10.43 14.59 -18.05
CA PRO A 37 9.38 13.68 -17.62
C PRO A 37 9.81 12.77 -16.48
N LEU A 38 8.89 12.51 -15.54
CA LEU A 38 9.11 11.52 -14.49
C LEU A 38 8.90 10.08 -15.02
N SER A 39 9.69 9.69 -16.01
CA SER A 39 9.56 8.39 -16.65
C SER A 39 9.84 7.23 -15.69
N ASN A 40 9.13 6.11 -15.87
CA ASN A 40 9.30 4.87 -15.07
C ASN A 40 9.11 5.08 -13.55
N GLY A 41 8.44 6.15 -13.15
CA GLY A 41 7.98 6.31 -11.78
C GLY A 41 6.60 5.69 -11.58
N GLN A 42 6.02 5.95 -10.42
CA GLN A 42 4.69 5.55 -10.05
C GLN A 42 3.95 6.77 -9.50
N VAL A 43 2.68 6.90 -9.86
CA VAL A 43 1.73 7.79 -9.19
C VAL A 43 0.88 6.96 -8.25
N PHE A 44 0.57 7.51 -7.08
CA PHE A 44 -0.20 6.82 -6.07
C PHE A 44 -1.32 7.70 -5.53
N PHE A 45 -2.41 7.04 -5.15
CA PHE A 45 -3.66 7.67 -4.73
C PHE A 45 -4.06 7.13 -3.35
N PHE A 46 -4.41 8.05 -2.45
CA PHE A 46 -4.95 7.71 -1.14
C PHE A 46 -6.36 8.26 -0.99
N ASN A 47 -7.35 7.39 -0.93
CA ASN A 47 -8.73 7.74 -0.68
C ASN A 47 -8.83 8.47 0.67
N THR A 48 -9.59 9.57 0.70
CA THR A 48 -9.81 10.39 1.90
C THR A 48 -10.90 9.86 2.83
N ILE A 49 -11.72 8.90 2.37
CA ILE A 49 -12.83 8.30 3.12
C ILE A 49 -12.32 7.18 4.05
N SER A 50 -11.10 6.70 3.86
CA SER A 50 -10.47 5.74 4.77
C SER A 50 -10.53 6.25 6.21
N GLU A 51 -10.89 5.37 7.16
CA GLU A 51 -10.79 5.65 8.60
C GLU A 51 -9.35 5.94 9.05
N LEU A 52 -8.37 5.60 8.20
CA LEU A 52 -6.97 5.92 8.45
C LEU A 52 -6.72 7.42 8.34
N GLN A 53 -5.79 7.89 9.17
CA GLN A 53 -5.32 9.25 9.08
C GLN A 53 -4.67 9.50 7.70
N LYS A 54 -4.79 10.74 7.23
CA LYS A 54 -4.14 11.24 6.01
C LYS A 54 -2.64 10.88 6.03
N PRO A 55 -2.03 10.42 4.92
CA PRO A 55 -0.62 10.06 4.93
C PRO A 55 0.26 11.22 5.39
N VAL A 56 1.07 10.98 6.42
CA VAL A 56 2.02 11.97 6.95
C VAL A 56 3.44 11.46 6.76
N ILE A 57 4.14 12.05 5.80
CA ILE A 57 5.55 11.74 5.51
C ILE A 57 6.37 11.91 6.79
N GLY A 58 7.18 10.91 7.12
CA GLY A 58 8.02 10.89 8.31
C GLY A 58 7.30 10.51 9.61
N LYS A 59 5.97 10.40 9.63
CA LYS A 59 5.22 9.82 10.76
C LYS A 59 4.94 8.34 10.53
N TYR A 60 4.53 7.95 9.32
CA TYR A 60 4.32 6.56 8.88
C TYR A 60 4.22 6.49 7.35
N TRP A 61 4.28 5.29 6.79
CA TRP A 61 3.98 5.05 5.37
C TRP A 61 2.69 4.24 5.24
N ARG A 62 1.60 4.92 4.87
CA ARG A 62 0.34 4.28 4.50
C ARG A 62 0.51 3.65 3.12
N VAL A 63 0.01 2.44 2.93
CA VAL A 63 0.00 1.81 1.61
C VAL A 63 -1.05 2.50 0.73
N PRO A 64 -0.71 2.95 -0.49
CA PRO A 64 -1.67 3.61 -1.37
C PRO A 64 -2.85 2.72 -1.74
N ASP A 65 -4.05 3.27 -1.85
CA ASP A 65 -5.24 2.52 -2.25
C ASP A 65 -5.19 2.16 -3.75
N ALA A 66 -4.52 2.99 -4.56
CA ALA A 66 -4.26 2.70 -5.96
C ALA A 66 -2.89 3.24 -6.41
N VAL A 67 -2.27 2.56 -7.36
CA VAL A 67 -0.95 2.89 -7.93
C VAL A 67 -0.98 2.66 -9.43
N GLU A 68 -0.47 3.62 -10.20
CA GLU A 68 -0.29 3.49 -11.65
C GLU A 68 1.16 3.75 -12.03
N ARG A 69 1.67 3.02 -13.04
CA ARG A 69 3.01 3.25 -13.58
C ARG A 69 2.99 4.42 -14.55
N LEU A 70 4.05 5.23 -14.50
CA LEU A 70 4.23 6.34 -15.43
C LEU A 70 4.90 5.85 -16.70
N ASP A 71 4.39 6.29 -17.85
CA ASP A 71 4.98 6.00 -19.15
C ASP A 71 6.33 6.74 -19.35
N ALA A 72 6.98 6.50 -20.50
CA ALA A 72 8.25 7.13 -20.84
C ALA A 72 8.19 8.68 -20.91
N LYS A 73 7.00 9.25 -21.11
CA LYS A 73 6.72 10.69 -21.14
C LYS A 73 6.13 11.19 -19.81
N GLY A 74 6.20 10.39 -18.75
CA GLY A 74 5.68 10.73 -17.41
C GLY A 74 4.16 10.81 -17.34
N GLY A 75 3.45 10.28 -18.35
CA GLY A 75 2.01 10.22 -18.41
C GLY A 75 1.43 9.05 -17.60
N PHE A 76 0.20 9.22 -17.14
CA PHE A 76 -0.61 8.15 -16.58
C PHE A 76 -2.09 8.35 -16.93
N ALA A 77 -2.85 7.26 -16.91
CA ALA A 77 -4.29 7.25 -16.87
C ALA A 77 -4.72 6.06 -16.00
N ILE A 78 -5.55 6.31 -14.99
CA ILE A 78 -6.01 5.28 -14.05
C ILE A 78 -7.52 5.42 -13.84
N GLN A 79 -8.20 4.28 -13.75
CA GLN A 79 -9.60 4.18 -13.35
C GLN A 79 -9.67 4.07 -11.83
N LEU A 80 -10.48 4.90 -11.21
CA LEU A 80 -10.63 5.00 -9.76
C LEU A 80 -12.10 5.07 -9.41
N GLU A 81 -12.46 4.52 -8.25
CA GLU A 81 -13.80 4.71 -7.69
C GLU A 81 -14.07 6.19 -7.43
N GLU A 82 -15.32 6.60 -7.57
CA GLU A 82 -15.78 7.94 -7.24
C GLU A 82 -15.39 8.30 -5.79
N GLY A 83 -14.81 9.48 -5.61
CA GLY A 83 -14.34 9.90 -4.31
C GLY A 83 -13.35 11.06 -4.38
N VAL A 84 -12.73 11.31 -3.24
CA VAL A 84 -11.66 12.30 -3.12
C VAL A 84 -10.39 11.59 -2.71
N TYR A 85 -9.29 11.91 -3.40
CA TYR A 85 -8.01 11.27 -3.20
C TYR A 85 -6.92 12.30 -2.95
N TYR A 86 -5.96 11.92 -2.14
CA TYR A 86 -4.66 12.56 -2.12
C TYR A 86 -3.76 11.95 -3.17
N LEU A 87 -3.03 12.79 -3.90
CA LEU A 87 -2.10 12.38 -4.95
C LEU A 87 -0.65 12.61 -4.51
N GLY A 88 0.20 11.62 -4.74
CA GLY A 88 1.65 11.82 -4.78
C GLY A 88 2.29 10.92 -5.82
N ALA A 89 3.60 10.98 -5.93
CA ALA A 89 4.35 10.19 -6.90
C ALA A 89 5.77 9.93 -6.43
N ILE A 90 6.36 8.85 -6.93
CA ILE A 90 7.74 8.48 -6.66
C ILE A 90 8.38 7.86 -7.89
N LYS A 91 9.61 8.25 -8.20
CA LYS A 91 10.52 7.49 -9.04
C LYS A 91 11.69 7.09 -8.17
N ARG A 92 11.78 5.79 -7.91
CA ARG A 92 12.81 5.21 -7.06
C ARG A 92 14.15 5.14 -7.79
N LEU A 93 15.24 5.29 -7.06
CA LEU A 93 16.57 4.92 -7.54
C LEU A 93 16.68 3.39 -7.66
N ASN A 94 16.17 2.66 -6.67
CA ASN A 94 16.02 1.21 -6.72
C ASN A 94 14.53 0.84 -6.89
N PRO A 95 14.09 0.39 -8.09
CA PRO A 95 12.69 0.09 -8.36
C PRO A 95 12.16 -1.13 -7.61
N LYS A 96 13.02 -1.96 -7.01
CA LYS A 96 12.62 -3.14 -6.22
C LYS A 96 12.27 -2.79 -4.77
N THR A 97 12.66 -1.61 -4.30
CA THR A 97 12.42 -1.20 -2.92
C THR A 97 10.94 -0.92 -2.66
N LEU A 98 10.47 -1.32 -1.49
CA LEU A 98 9.13 -1.04 -0.96
C LEU A 98 9.20 -0.06 0.21
N GLY A 99 8.04 0.42 0.65
CA GLY A 99 7.95 1.29 1.81
C GLY A 99 8.13 2.77 1.47
N PRO A 100 8.51 3.59 2.46
CA PRO A 100 8.69 5.03 2.27
C PRO A 100 9.77 5.36 1.22
N PRO A 101 9.81 6.63 0.75
CA PRO A 101 10.87 7.10 -0.12
C PRO A 101 12.23 7.00 0.56
N GLN A 102 13.26 6.65 -0.21
CA GLN A 102 14.64 6.60 0.24
C GLN A 102 15.44 7.83 -0.22
N GLU A 103 16.58 8.08 0.42
CA GLU A 103 17.49 9.17 0.05
C GLU A 103 17.75 9.16 -1.46
N GLY A 104 17.53 10.32 -2.11
CA GLY A 104 17.78 10.50 -3.52
C GLY A 104 16.63 10.13 -4.46
N ASP A 105 15.59 9.43 -3.99
CA ASP A 105 14.38 9.17 -4.78
C ASP A 105 13.77 10.49 -5.28
N LEU A 106 13.21 10.49 -6.49
CA LEU A 106 12.43 11.63 -6.96
C LEU A 106 11.01 11.48 -6.45
N PHE A 107 10.53 12.45 -5.70
CA PHE A 107 9.30 12.33 -4.94
C PHE A 107 8.43 13.57 -5.07
N LEU A 108 7.15 13.38 -5.38
CA LEU A 108 6.10 14.39 -5.30
C LEU A 108 5.40 14.21 -3.96
N PRO A 109 5.60 15.14 -3.01
CA PRO A 109 4.90 15.07 -1.75
C PRO A 109 3.41 15.29 -1.95
N ILE A 110 2.65 14.60 -1.09
CA ILE A 110 1.19 14.66 -1.06
C ILE A 110 0.69 16.05 -0.65
N HIS A 111 1.54 16.82 0.01
CA HIS A 111 1.31 18.23 0.34
C HIS A 111 2.21 19.16 -0.47
N ASP A 112 1.74 20.37 -0.74
CA ASP A 112 2.55 21.42 -1.33
C ASP A 112 3.57 22.02 -0.33
N LYS A 113 4.35 23.01 -0.76
CA LYS A 113 5.35 23.68 0.09
C LYS A 113 4.76 24.38 1.31
N ARG A 114 3.45 24.65 1.33
CA ARG A 114 2.70 25.28 2.43
C ARG A 114 2.02 24.25 3.34
N GLY A 115 2.22 22.95 3.07
CA GLY A 115 1.60 21.86 3.84
C GLY A 115 0.16 21.56 3.44
N LYS A 116 -0.37 22.17 2.37
CA LYS A 116 -1.73 21.91 1.88
C LYS A 116 -1.72 20.64 1.04
N TYR A 117 -2.60 19.71 1.39
CA TYR A 117 -2.73 18.44 0.66
C TYR A 117 -3.30 18.66 -0.74
N ARG A 118 -2.73 17.97 -1.72
CA ARG A 118 -3.19 17.97 -3.10
C ARG A 118 -4.33 16.96 -3.22
N LYS A 119 -5.57 17.47 -3.19
CA LYS A 119 -6.79 16.67 -3.33
C LYS A 119 -7.23 16.67 -4.79
N ILE A 120 -7.61 15.51 -5.28
CA ILE A 120 -8.30 15.33 -6.55
C ILE A 120 -9.69 14.76 -6.28
N LYS A 121 -10.67 15.15 -7.08
CA LYS A 121 -12.01 14.58 -7.03
C LYS A 121 -12.21 13.72 -8.26
N VAL A 122 -12.53 12.46 -8.04
CA VAL A 122 -12.98 11.51 -9.07
C VAL A 122 -14.51 11.58 -9.07
N LYS A 123 -15.12 11.59 -10.26
CA LYS A 123 -16.57 11.48 -10.46
C LYS A 123 -16.82 10.30 -11.39
N ALA A 124 -17.87 9.54 -11.13
CA ALA A 124 -18.27 8.44 -11.99
C ALA A 124 -18.45 8.89 -13.45
N ASP A 125 -18.01 8.06 -14.39
CA ASP A 125 -18.14 8.24 -15.83
C ASP A 125 -17.49 9.52 -16.38
N VAL A 126 -16.62 10.17 -15.61
CA VAL A 126 -15.92 11.40 -16.01
C VAL A 126 -14.43 11.13 -16.19
N VAL A 127 -13.88 11.60 -17.32
CA VAL A 127 -12.43 11.72 -17.52
C VAL A 127 -11.97 13.09 -17.00
N THR A 128 -11.14 13.10 -15.97
CA THR A 128 -10.53 14.31 -15.43
C THR A 128 -9.06 14.38 -15.86
N ASP A 129 -8.69 15.41 -16.61
CA ASP A 129 -7.31 15.70 -16.97
C ASP A 129 -6.69 16.68 -15.97
N LEU A 130 -5.66 16.24 -15.26
CA LEU A 130 -4.91 17.06 -14.31
C LEU A 130 -3.84 17.94 -15.00
N GLY A 131 -3.67 17.79 -16.31
CA GLY A 131 -2.63 18.46 -17.08
C GLY A 131 -1.23 18.01 -16.69
N THR A 132 -0.28 18.95 -16.72
CA THR A 132 1.10 18.70 -16.30
C THR A 132 1.32 19.16 -14.87
N LEU A 133 1.71 18.25 -13.98
CA LEU A 133 2.01 18.52 -12.58
C LEU A 133 3.53 18.51 -12.36
N GLY A 134 4.04 19.58 -11.76
CA GLY A 134 5.42 19.67 -11.27
C GLY A 134 5.52 19.54 -9.75
N GLY A 135 6.65 19.96 -9.19
CA GLY A 135 6.89 19.94 -7.73
C GLY A 135 7.51 18.64 -7.20
N ILE A 136 7.88 17.73 -8.10
CA ILE A 136 8.81 16.64 -7.80
C ILE A 136 10.11 17.23 -7.28
N ARG A 137 10.66 16.64 -6.22
CA ARG A 137 11.97 17.00 -5.65
C ARG A 137 12.76 15.74 -5.32
N ARG A 138 14.08 15.86 -5.17
CA ARG A 138 14.87 14.80 -4.55
C ARG A 138 14.46 14.68 -3.09
N TYR A 139 14.11 13.47 -2.67
CA TYR A 139 13.86 13.15 -1.29
C TYR A 139 15.18 13.15 -0.52
N SER A 140 15.16 13.72 0.67
CA SER A 140 16.26 13.63 1.61
C SER A 140 15.72 13.34 3.00
N THR A 141 16.31 12.34 3.65
CA THR A 141 16.10 11.93 5.03
C THR A 141 16.49 13.03 6.03
N LYS A 142 17.32 14.00 5.59
CA LYS A 142 17.71 15.18 6.37
C LYS A 142 16.58 16.22 6.47
N VAL A 143 15.50 16.09 5.70
CA VAL A 143 14.31 16.95 5.82
C VAL A 143 13.62 16.64 7.14
N LYS A 144 13.34 17.70 7.93
CA LYS A 144 12.86 17.66 9.33
C LYS A 144 12.02 16.41 9.66
N ALA A 145 12.55 15.59 10.59
CA ALA A 145 11.81 14.53 11.25
C ALA A 145 10.43 15.02 11.71
N TYR A 146 9.43 14.14 11.64
CA TYR A 146 8.09 14.47 12.13
C TYR A 146 8.19 14.85 13.62
N LYS A 147 7.75 16.06 13.95
CA LYS A 147 7.90 16.64 15.29
C LYS A 147 6.82 16.21 16.29
N GLY A 148 5.84 15.42 15.85
CA GLY A 148 4.77 14.91 16.71
C GLY A 148 5.11 13.55 17.31
N LYS A 149 4.15 12.98 18.05
CA LYS A 149 4.26 11.63 18.58
C LYS A 149 4.23 10.61 17.43
N VAL A 150 5.15 9.65 17.48
CA VAL A 150 5.18 8.49 16.58
C VAL A 150 4.78 7.24 17.35
N THR A 151 4.00 6.38 16.70
CA THR A 151 3.66 5.05 17.20
C THR A 151 4.40 4.04 16.35
N ALA A 152 5.07 3.08 16.98
CA ALA A 152 5.90 2.12 16.28
C ALA A 152 5.70 0.69 16.79
N ILE A 153 5.84 -0.26 15.88
CA ILE A 153 6.03 -1.69 16.17
C ILE A 153 7.45 -2.06 15.73
N GLU A 154 8.21 -2.65 16.63
CA GLU A 154 9.63 -2.98 16.44
C GLU A 154 9.90 -4.44 16.77
N GLY A 155 10.76 -5.06 15.97
CA GLY A 155 11.22 -6.42 16.16
C GLY A 155 12.33 -6.80 15.18
N GLN A 156 12.61 -8.08 15.13
CA GLN A 156 13.61 -8.68 14.25
C GLN A 156 12.98 -9.72 13.33
N ILE A 157 13.47 -9.76 12.09
CA ILE A 157 13.12 -10.79 11.12
C ILE A 157 14.27 -11.79 11.06
N THR A 158 13.97 -13.06 11.29
CA THR A 158 14.96 -14.15 11.24
C THR A 158 14.46 -15.32 10.40
N THR A 159 15.36 -16.16 9.91
CA THR A 159 15.04 -17.51 9.43
C THR A 159 14.80 -18.48 10.59
N GLU A 160 14.38 -19.71 10.30
CA GLU A 160 14.10 -20.75 11.32
C GLU A 160 15.33 -21.12 12.17
N ASP A 161 16.52 -21.00 11.61
CA ASP A 161 17.80 -21.22 12.31
C ASP A 161 18.22 -20.02 13.20
N GLY A 162 17.44 -18.94 13.19
CA GLY A 162 17.72 -17.72 13.95
C GLY A 162 18.60 -16.69 13.25
N SER A 163 19.00 -16.93 11.99
CA SER A 163 19.82 -15.97 11.24
C SER A 163 19.02 -14.71 10.88
N PRO A 164 19.55 -13.48 11.06
CA PRO A 164 18.85 -12.25 10.72
C PRO A 164 18.67 -12.08 9.21
N VAL A 165 17.55 -11.50 8.79
CA VAL A 165 17.23 -11.30 7.37
C VAL A 165 17.12 -9.82 7.02
N GLU A 166 18.06 -9.33 6.21
CA GLU A 166 18.05 -7.97 5.66
C GLU A 166 17.07 -7.81 4.50
N GLY A 167 16.55 -6.59 4.34
CA GLY A 167 15.87 -6.17 3.11
C GLY A 167 14.39 -6.58 3.01
N LEU A 168 13.80 -7.13 4.07
CA LEU A 168 12.39 -7.50 4.10
C LEU A 168 11.53 -6.42 4.76
N SER A 169 10.30 -6.24 4.29
CA SER A 169 9.35 -5.27 4.86
C SER A 169 8.23 -5.97 5.63
N VAL A 170 7.80 -5.33 6.71
CA VAL A 170 6.66 -5.77 7.54
C VAL A 170 5.44 -4.96 7.19
N PHE A 171 4.32 -5.64 6.96
CA PHE A 171 3.04 -5.08 6.57
C PHE A 171 2.02 -5.24 7.69
N ALA A 172 1.20 -4.21 7.90
CA ALA A 172 0.14 -4.21 8.90
C ALA A 172 -1.23 -4.42 8.24
N TYR A 173 -2.00 -5.37 8.74
CA TYR A 173 -3.36 -5.66 8.32
C TYR A 173 -4.33 -5.47 9.49
N LEU A 174 -5.59 -5.16 9.19
CA LEU A 174 -6.66 -5.08 10.18
C LEU A 174 -7.39 -6.41 10.35
N ASP A 175 -7.32 -7.29 9.35
CA ASP A 175 -7.98 -8.57 9.32
C ASP A 175 -6.98 -9.72 9.59
N PRO A 176 -7.32 -10.70 10.45
CA PRO A 176 -6.45 -11.81 10.80
C PRO A 176 -6.08 -12.70 9.61
N SER A 177 -6.93 -12.81 8.60
CA SER A 177 -6.60 -13.56 7.39
C SER A 177 -5.44 -12.93 6.62
N MET A 178 -5.15 -11.64 6.87
CA MET A 178 -4.18 -10.83 6.12
C MET A 178 -4.37 -10.96 4.61
N THR A 179 -5.64 -11.14 4.21
CA THR A 179 -6.10 -11.07 2.83
C THR A 179 -6.49 -9.63 2.52
N GLY A 180 -6.30 -9.20 1.28
CA GLY A 180 -6.59 -7.82 0.86
C GLY A 180 -5.47 -6.82 1.14
N HIS A 181 -5.85 -5.56 1.39
CA HIS A 181 -4.97 -4.41 1.36
C HIS A 181 -4.29 -4.13 2.72
N PRO A 182 -2.95 -4.18 2.83
CA PRO A 182 -2.26 -3.74 4.03
C PRO A 182 -2.45 -2.24 4.25
N GLN A 183 -2.50 -1.82 5.50
CA GLN A 183 -2.70 -0.42 5.88
C GLN A 183 -1.37 0.33 5.99
N PHE A 184 -0.35 -0.31 6.55
CA PHE A 184 0.98 0.25 6.78
C PHE A 184 2.07 -0.74 6.40
N VAL A 185 3.28 -0.22 6.25
CA VAL A 185 4.45 -0.99 5.84
C VAL A 185 5.72 -0.30 6.34
N SER A 186 6.69 -1.10 6.77
CA SER A 186 7.96 -0.63 7.28
C SER A 186 8.93 -0.24 6.16
N GLU A 187 10.03 0.39 6.55
CA GLU A 187 11.26 0.30 5.75
C GLU A 187 11.74 -1.16 5.67
N PRO A 188 12.56 -1.52 4.67
CA PRO A 188 13.25 -2.80 4.66
C PRO A 188 14.08 -2.99 5.95
N SER A 189 14.11 -4.21 6.47
CA SER A 189 14.94 -4.58 7.61
C SER A 189 16.41 -4.31 7.33
N ASN A 190 17.17 -3.94 8.37
CA ASN A 190 18.61 -3.72 8.26
C ASN A 190 19.40 -5.05 8.24
N ILE A 191 20.72 -4.96 8.14
CA ILE A 191 21.63 -6.13 8.17
C ILE A 191 21.48 -7.04 9.40
N ASN A 192 20.97 -6.51 10.51
CA ASN A 192 20.67 -7.26 11.73
C ASN A 192 19.24 -7.81 11.74
N GLY A 193 18.50 -7.73 10.63
CA GLY A 193 17.10 -8.13 10.52
C GLY A 193 16.12 -7.22 11.27
N GLN A 194 16.58 -6.10 11.84
CA GLN A 194 15.72 -5.23 12.65
C GLN A 194 14.82 -4.40 11.75
N TYR A 195 13.54 -4.29 12.12
CA TYR A 195 12.57 -3.47 11.42
C TYR A 195 11.87 -2.50 12.39
N ARG A 196 11.37 -1.41 11.83
CA ARG A 196 10.47 -0.46 12.50
C ARG A 196 9.29 -0.15 11.61
N LEU A 197 8.11 -0.59 12.02
CA LEU A 197 6.84 -0.31 11.38
C LEU A 197 6.16 0.85 12.10
N LEU A 198 6.03 1.98 11.41
CA LEU A 198 5.34 3.16 11.93
C LEU A 198 3.84 3.10 11.58
N VAL A 199 2.97 3.40 12.55
CA VAL A 199 1.50 3.38 12.41
C VAL A 199 0.86 4.66 12.93
N ASP A 200 -0.40 4.91 12.57
CA ASP A 200 -1.03 6.22 12.74
C ASP A 200 -1.85 6.40 14.03
N THR A 201 -2.37 5.32 14.61
CA THR A 201 -3.42 5.34 15.64
C THR A 201 -3.26 4.21 16.66
N SER A 202 -3.99 4.30 17.77
CA SER A 202 -4.20 3.18 18.69
C SER A 202 -5.10 2.15 18.03
N ARG A 203 -4.53 1.05 17.54
CA ARG A 203 -5.28 -0.02 16.87
C ARG A 203 -4.61 -1.38 17.01
N THR A 204 -5.38 -2.43 16.78
CA THR A 204 -4.88 -3.80 16.68
C THR A 204 -4.54 -4.13 15.24
N PHE A 205 -3.36 -4.72 15.03
CA PHE A 205 -2.86 -5.14 13.73
C PHE A 205 -2.45 -6.61 13.73
N TYR A 206 -2.48 -7.19 12.54
CA TYR A 206 -1.84 -8.47 12.20
C TYR A 206 -0.68 -8.20 11.25
N LEU A 207 0.45 -8.87 11.47
CA LEU A 207 1.70 -8.53 10.79
C LEU A 207 2.18 -9.65 9.88
N LYS A 208 2.59 -9.26 8.67
CA LYS A 208 3.12 -10.17 7.66
C LYS A 208 4.40 -9.62 7.06
N VAL A 209 5.38 -10.47 6.85
CA VAL A 209 6.65 -10.14 6.18
C VAL A 209 6.56 -10.55 4.71
N ARG A 210 6.93 -9.64 3.80
CA ARG A 210 7.04 -9.91 2.35
C ARG A 210 8.16 -9.08 1.71
N SER A 211 8.68 -9.57 0.58
CA SER A 211 9.61 -8.86 -0.29
C SER A 211 8.94 -8.03 -1.39
N GLY A 212 7.60 -8.03 -1.51
CA GLY A 212 6.83 -7.38 -2.60
C GLY A 212 5.48 -6.79 -2.14
N TYR A 213 5.07 -5.64 -2.72
CA TYR A 213 3.69 -5.11 -2.65
C TYR A 213 2.75 -5.81 -3.63
N ALA A 214 3.28 -6.30 -4.75
CA ALA A 214 2.48 -6.69 -5.90
C ALA A 214 1.42 -7.72 -5.49
N GLY A 215 0.16 -7.39 -5.75
CA GLY A 215 -0.93 -8.35 -5.69
C GLY A 215 -0.58 -9.54 -6.58
N GLY A 216 -0.75 -10.75 -6.07
CA GLY A 216 -0.35 -11.98 -6.73
C GLY A 216 0.26 -12.99 -5.76
N THR A 217 0.40 -14.22 -6.23
CA THR A 217 1.04 -15.29 -5.47
C THR A 217 2.54 -14.97 -5.37
N PRO A 218 3.15 -15.05 -4.17
CA PRO A 218 4.59 -14.92 -4.02
C PRO A 218 5.34 -15.87 -4.96
N GLN A 219 6.51 -15.44 -5.44
CA GLN A 219 7.38 -16.31 -6.24
C GLN A 219 7.88 -17.46 -5.36
N ALA A 220 8.09 -18.63 -5.98
CA ALA A 220 8.73 -19.75 -5.31
C ALA A 220 10.08 -19.30 -4.73
N GLY A 221 10.34 -19.63 -3.47
CA GLY A 221 11.55 -19.22 -2.74
C GLY A 221 11.49 -17.83 -2.12
N ALA A 222 10.44 -17.03 -2.34
CA ALA A 222 10.28 -15.75 -1.64
C ALA A 222 10.08 -15.98 -0.14
N LEU A 223 10.82 -15.27 0.71
CA LEU A 223 10.68 -15.38 2.16
C LEU A 223 9.38 -14.72 2.64
N LEU A 224 8.62 -15.46 3.45
CA LEU A 224 7.35 -15.03 4.03
C LEU A 224 7.31 -15.39 5.51
N GLY A 225 6.66 -14.55 6.30
CA GLY A 225 6.43 -14.81 7.72
C GLY A 225 5.19 -14.10 8.23
N VAL A 226 4.60 -14.63 9.29
CA VAL A 226 3.44 -14.06 9.99
C VAL A 226 3.77 -14.02 11.47
N TYR A 227 3.55 -12.87 12.11
CA TYR A 227 3.75 -12.76 13.55
C TYR A 227 2.75 -13.66 14.29
N GLY A 228 3.25 -14.52 15.19
CA GLY A 228 2.46 -15.55 15.87
C GLY A 228 2.27 -16.86 15.08
N GLY A 229 2.77 -16.93 13.84
CA GLY A 229 2.62 -18.10 12.97
C GLY A 229 1.45 -17.98 11.98
N ALA A 230 1.54 -18.70 10.86
CA ALA A 230 0.57 -18.61 9.78
C ALA A 230 -0.82 -19.18 10.14
N ASP A 231 -0.85 -20.21 10.98
CA ASP A 231 -2.11 -20.89 11.37
C ASP A 231 -2.88 -20.12 12.45
N ASN A 232 -2.18 -19.35 13.28
CA ASN A 232 -2.78 -18.55 14.35
C ASN A 232 -2.09 -17.18 14.49
N PRO A 233 -2.37 -16.23 13.58
CA PRO A 233 -1.75 -14.91 13.59
C PRO A 233 -1.99 -14.17 14.92
N ALA A 234 -0.91 -13.71 15.56
CA ALA A 234 -1.01 -12.99 16.82
C ALA A 234 -1.37 -11.51 16.60
N MET A 235 -2.25 -11.00 17.47
CA MET A 235 -2.63 -9.59 17.50
C MET A 235 -1.52 -8.72 18.08
N VAL A 236 -1.30 -7.56 17.46
CA VAL A 236 -0.42 -6.51 17.99
C VAL A 236 -1.23 -5.24 18.21
N THR A 237 -1.53 -4.95 19.49
CA THR A 237 -2.27 -3.75 19.88
C THR A 237 -1.31 -2.61 20.15
N THR A 238 -1.59 -1.46 19.54
CA THR A 238 -0.81 -0.23 19.69
C THR A 238 -1.58 0.83 20.46
N LYS A 239 -0.85 1.75 21.09
CA LYS A 239 -1.39 2.96 21.69
C LYS A 239 -0.67 4.16 21.09
N GLU A 240 -1.38 5.26 20.87
CA GLU A 240 -0.79 6.44 20.26
C GLU A 240 0.46 6.93 21.02
N GLY A 241 1.55 7.11 20.29
CA GLY A 241 2.82 7.58 20.83
C GLY A 241 3.64 6.53 21.57
N THR A 242 3.29 5.24 21.46
CA THR A 242 4.03 4.15 22.12
C THR A 242 4.79 3.28 21.12
N PHE A 243 5.76 2.54 21.65
CA PHE A 243 6.61 1.62 20.92
C PHE A 243 6.33 0.22 21.44
N VAL A 244 5.72 -0.62 20.62
CA VAL A 244 5.54 -2.05 20.91
C VAL A 244 6.77 -2.77 20.40
N ARG A 245 7.47 -3.49 21.28
CA ARG A 245 8.79 -4.08 21.00
C ARG A 245 8.76 -5.59 21.13
N LYS A 246 9.82 -6.24 20.64
CA LYS A 246 10.02 -7.70 20.65
C LYS A 246 8.93 -8.43 19.85
N ILE A 247 8.54 -7.81 18.74
CA ILE A 247 7.61 -8.40 17.78
C ILE A 247 8.44 -9.10 16.71
N ASP A 248 9.06 -10.23 17.09
CA ASP A 248 9.99 -10.93 16.23
C ASP A 248 9.24 -11.90 15.30
N ILE A 249 9.64 -11.94 14.03
CA ILE A 249 8.94 -12.70 12.99
C ILE A 249 9.91 -13.65 12.30
N VAL A 250 9.60 -14.95 12.37
CA VAL A 250 10.33 -15.98 11.62
C VAL A 250 9.79 -16.04 10.19
N VAL A 251 10.70 -16.09 9.22
CA VAL A 251 10.37 -16.25 7.79
C VAL A 251 10.84 -17.58 7.24
N MET A 252 10.08 -18.11 6.30
CA MET A 252 10.36 -19.34 5.57
C MET A 252 10.23 -19.11 4.06
N PRO A 253 10.97 -19.86 3.22
CA PRO A 253 10.78 -19.83 1.77
C PRO A 253 9.37 -20.28 1.40
N PHE A 254 8.71 -19.51 0.54
CA PHE A 254 7.43 -19.90 -0.04
C PHE A 254 7.60 -21.09 -0.98
N SER A 255 6.94 -22.20 -0.65
CA SER A 255 7.01 -23.47 -1.41
C SER A 255 6.00 -23.56 -2.56
N GLY A 256 5.13 -22.56 -2.75
CA GLY A 256 4.12 -22.58 -3.82
C GLY A 256 4.66 -22.15 -5.19
N SER A 257 4.06 -22.69 -6.26
CA SER A 257 4.39 -22.30 -7.64
C SER A 257 3.70 -20.98 -8.03
N GLY A 258 4.32 -19.85 -7.72
CA GLY A 258 3.82 -18.54 -8.18
C GLY A 258 3.94 -18.42 -9.71
N LYS A 259 2.80 -18.30 -10.43
CA LYS A 259 2.83 -17.84 -11.82
C LYS A 259 3.21 -16.35 -11.84
N PRO A 260 4.13 -15.90 -12.72
CA PRO A 260 4.37 -14.48 -12.90
C PRO A 260 3.05 -13.81 -13.35
N GLY A 261 2.60 -12.78 -12.62
CA GLY A 261 1.53 -11.91 -13.10
C GLY A 261 2.03 -11.17 -14.34
N GLY A 262 1.28 -11.29 -15.45
CA GLY A 262 1.53 -10.60 -16.72
C GLY A 262 1.24 -9.11 -16.66
#